data_AF-A0A2A7B6N7-F1
#
_entry.id   AF-A0A2A7B6N7-F1
#
_cell.length_a   1.000
_cell.length_b   1.000
_cell.length_c   1.000
_cell.angle_alpha   90.00
_cell.angle_beta   90.00
_cell.angle_gamma   90.00
#
_symmetry.space_group_name_H-M   'P 1'
#
loop_
_entity.id
_entity.type
_entity.pdbx_description
1 polymer ?
#
loop_
_entity_poly.entity_id
_entity_poly.type
_entity_poly.pdbx_seq_one_letter_code
_entity_poly.pdbx_strand_id
1 'polypeptide(L)'
;MNDKYVVWTNIKGKKFPLCLTIGAADVLEKAFGNVNAVVESVTAHADKQELAEMMRVILTVLRPLAEAGKAYLAASASFSGEKSENTADLPADDVLQAILSGAEIVEIWGDVAMALRGGSSRDVEVAPDNNQKNGETAM
;
A
#
# COMPACT_ATOMS: atom_id res chain seq x y z
N MET A 1 12.78 -14.62 1.07
CA MET A 1 13.38 -13.33 0.66
C MET A 1 12.57 -12.22 1.28
N ASN A 2 13.18 -11.22 1.95
CA ASN A 2 12.45 -10.00 2.34
C ASN A 2 12.31 -9.16 1.07
N ASP A 3 11.14 -9.25 0.41
CA ASP A 3 10.84 -8.36 -0.70
C ASP A 3 10.69 -6.93 -0.15
N LYS A 4 11.63 -6.03 -0.54
CA LYS A 4 11.68 -4.65 -0.03
C LYS A 4 10.43 -3.82 -0.37
N TYR A 5 9.59 -4.31 -1.29
CA TYR A 5 8.39 -3.62 -1.76
C TYR A 5 7.10 -4.14 -1.11
N VAL A 6 7.19 -5.18 -0.28
CA VAL A 6 6.04 -5.75 0.44
C VAL A 6 6.16 -5.42 1.91
N VAL A 7 5.21 -4.65 2.42
CA VAL A 7 5.03 -4.43 3.85
C VAL A 7 4.00 -5.42 4.36
N TRP A 8 4.18 -5.99 5.55
CA TRP A 8 3.25 -6.96 6.10
C TRP A 8 2.51 -6.35 7.28
N THR A 9 1.18 -6.32 7.21
CA THR A 9 0.35 -5.97 8.35
C THR A 9 -0.22 -7.20 9.03
N ASN A 10 -0.43 -7.15 10.34
CA ASN A 10 -0.98 -8.24 11.13
C ASN A 10 -2.37 -7.87 11.65
N ILE A 11 -3.38 -8.61 11.21
CA ILE A 11 -4.77 -8.42 11.64
C ILE A 11 -5.20 -9.72 12.32
N LYS A 12 -5.37 -9.66 13.65
CA LYS A 12 -5.81 -10.79 14.49
C LYS A 12 -5.00 -12.08 14.26
N GLY A 13 -3.68 -11.96 14.17
CA GLY A 13 -2.76 -13.10 14.01
C GLY A 13 -2.60 -13.58 12.57
N LYS A 14 -3.26 -12.94 11.59
CA LYS A 14 -3.10 -13.22 10.16
C LYS A 14 -2.29 -12.11 9.50
N LYS A 15 -1.33 -12.50 8.66
CA LYS A 15 -0.48 -11.57 7.91
C LYS A 15 -1.09 -11.27 6.54
N PHE A 16 -1.11 -9.99 6.19
CA PHE A 16 -1.60 -9.51 4.90
C PHE A 16 -0.48 -8.69 4.21
N PRO A 17 -0.13 -9.03 2.96
CA PRO A 17 0.90 -8.30 2.22
C PRO A 17 0.33 -7.01 1.65
N LEU A 18 0.97 -5.88 1.91
CA LEU A 18 0.62 -4.56 1.39
C LEU A 18 1.67 -4.15 0.36
N CYS A 19 1.22 -3.79 -0.84
CA CYS A 19 2.11 -3.28 -1.89
C CYS A 19 1.40 -2.21 -2.70
N LEU A 20 2.04 -1.05 -2.88
CA LEU A 20 1.58 -0.04 -3.82
C LEU A 20 2.10 -0.37 -5.22
N THR A 21 1.22 -0.94 -6.04
CA THR A 21 1.42 -1.17 -7.48
C THR A 21 0.73 -0.08 -8.29
N ILE A 22 0.98 -0.01 -9.61
CA ILE A 22 0.28 0.93 -10.51
C ILE A 22 -1.25 0.74 -10.41
N GLY A 23 -1.73 -0.51 -10.40
CA GLY A 23 -3.17 -0.77 -10.26
C GLY A 23 -3.75 -0.33 -8.92
N ALA A 24 -2.99 -0.46 -7.82
CA ALA A 24 -3.41 0.07 -6.53
C ALA A 24 -3.38 1.60 -6.51
N ALA A 25 -2.36 2.22 -7.12
CA ALA A 25 -2.26 3.66 -7.26
C ALA A 25 -3.50 4.19 -8.01
N ASP A 26 -3.84 3.65 -9.19
CA ASP A 26 -5.02 4.04 -9.96
C ASP A 26 -6.32 4.00 -9.14
N VAL A 27 -6.48 3.00 -8.26
CA VAL A 27 -7.65 2.90 -7.37
C VAL A 27 -7.63 4.02 -6.32
N LEU A 28 -6.47 4.29 -5.72
CA LEU A 28 -6.31 5.36 -4.74
C LEU A 28 -6.48 6.74 -5.38
N GLU A 29 -5.96 6.97 -6.59
CA GLU A 29 -6.12 8.23 -7.32
C GLU A 29 -7.59 8.48 -7.69
N LYS A 30 -8.35 7.44 -8.06
CA LYS A 30 -9.79 7.57 -8.28
C LYS A 30 -10.56 7.91 -7.00
N ALA A 31 -10.13 7.40 -5.86
CA ALA A 31 -10.80 7.64 -4.57
C ALA A 31 -10.42 8.98 -3.93
N PHE A 32 -9.16 9.41 -4.05
CA PHE A 32 -8.59 10.55 -3.32
C PHE A 32 -8.04 11.67 -4.22
N GLY A 33 -8.04 11.49 -5.54
CA GLY A 33 -7.49 12.42 -6.53
C GLY A 33 -6.01 12.18 -6.82
N ASN A 34 -5.20 11.87 -5.82
CA ASN A 34 -3.82 11.38 -5.97
C ASN A 34 -3.37 10.58 -4.73
N VAL A 35 -2.24 9.87 -4.82
CA VAL A 35 -1.72 9.08 -3.70
C VAL A 35 -1.30 9.93 -2.48
N ASN A 36 -0.76 11.14 -2.69
CA ASN A 36 -0.37 12.03 -1.58
C ASN A 36 -1.58 12.54 -0.78
N ALA A 37 -2.72 12.73 -1.46
CA ALA A 37 -3.97 13.17 -0.85
C ALA A 37 -4.51 12.16 0.19
N VAL A 38 -4.09 10.90 0.13
CA VAL A 38 -4.40 9.90 1.17
C VAL A 38 -3.83 10.32 2.52
N VAL A 39 -2.54 10.69 2.56
CA VAL A 39 -1.85 11.10 3.79
C VAL A 39 -2.43 12.41 4.30
N GLU A 40 -2.70 13.35 3.40
CA GLU A 40 -3.36 14.62 3.73
C GLU A 40 -4.75 14.40 4.32
N SER A 41 -5.54 13.47 3.76
CA SER A 41 -6.88 13.13 4.25
C SER A 41 -6.83 12.54 5.66
N VAL A 42 -5.94 11.57 5.92
CA VAL A 42 -5.77 11.00 7.27
C VAL A 42 -5.36 12.08 8.27
N THR A 43 -4.40 12.94 7.90
CA THR A 43 -3.91 14.02 8.76
C THR A 43 -5.01 15.05 9.05
N ALA A 44 -5.77 15.45 8.03
CA ALA A 44 -6.86 16.41 8.18
C ALA A 44 -7.98 15.90 9.11
N HIS A 45 -8.34 14.62 9.02
CA HIS A 45 -9.33 14.03 9.94
C HIS A 45 -8.77 13.86 11.35
N ALA A 46 -7.47 13.55 11.50
CA ALA A 46 -6.81 13.52 12.80
C ALA A 46 -6.82 14.89 13.48
N ASP A 47 -6.47 15.96 12.76
CA ASP A 47 -6.45 17.34 13.27
C ASP A 47 -7.83 17.83 13.70
N LYS A 48 -8.88 17.42 12.99
CA LYS A 48 -10.28 17.72 13.32
C LYS A 48 -10.87 16.82 14.41
N GLN A 49 -10.12 15.84 14.91
CA GLN A 49 -10.58 14.82 15.84
C GLN A 49 -11.74 13.96 15.29
N GLU A 50 -11.83 13.83 13.97
CA GLU A 50 -12.83 13.03 13.24
C GLU A 50 -12.36 11.57 13.15
N LEU A 51 -12.18 10.91 14.30
CA LEU A 51 -11.58 9.57 14.39
C LEU A 51 -12.30 8.54 13.52
N ALA A 52 -13.63 8.61 13.43
CA ALA A 52 -14.42 7.69 12.61
C ALA A 52 -14.08 7.80 11.12
N GLU A 53 -13.93 9.03 10.60
CA GLU A 53 -13.57 9.26 9.20
C GLU A 53 -12.11 8.90 8.94
N MET A 54 -11.21 9.24 9.87
CA MET A 54 -9.81 8.82 9.81
C MET A 54 -9.69 7.29 9.69
N MET A 55 -10.42 6.54 10.52
CA MET A 55 -10.44 5.06 10.46
C MET A 55 -11.01 4.54 9.13
N ARG A 56 -12.06 5.17 8.59
CA ARG A 56 -12.61 4.79 7.27
C ARG A 56 -11.61 5.00 6.16
N VAL A 57 -10.88 6.11 6.16
CA VAL A 57 -9.83 6.38 5.17
C VAL A 57 -8.74 5.30 5.24
N ILE A 58 -8.27 4.96 6.45
CA ILE A 58 -7.24 3.92 6.63
C ILE A 58 -7.72 2.58 6.05
N LEU A 59 -8.94 2.14 6.37
CA LEU A 59 -9.50 0.88 5.85
C LEU A 59 -9.72 0.91 4.32
N THR A 60 -10.14 2.06 3.79
CA THR A 60 -10.34 2.28 2.35
C THR A 60 -9.03 2.11 1.58
N VAL A 61 -7.91 2.55 2.16
CA VAL A 61 -6.57 2.45 1.56
C VAL A 61 -5.97 1.07 1.77
N LEU A 62 -6.24 0.42 2.91
CA LEU A 62 -5.74 -0.91 3.24
C LEU A 62 -6.11 -1.95 2.18
N ARG A 63 -7.37 -1.97 1.74
CA ARG A 63 -7.89 -2.97 0.79
C ARG A 63 -7.14 -3.03 -0.55
N PRO A 64 -7.04 -1.94 -1.33
CA PRO A 64 -6.34 -1.99 -2.61
C PRO A 64 -4.86 -2.36 -2.45
N LEU A 65 -4.21 -1.96 -1.35
CA LEU A 65 -2.82 -2.35 -1.05
C LEU A 65 -2.70 -3.85 -0.73
N ALA A 66 -3.65 -4.41 0.02
CA ALA A 66 -3.68 -5.83 0.37
C ALA A 66 -3.92 -6.73 -0.85
N GLU A 67 -4.88 -6.35 -1.69
CA GLU A 67 -5.20 -7.05 -2.94
C GLU A 67 -4.01 -7.00 -3.91
N ALA A 68 -3.38 -5.83 -4.06
CA ALA A 68 -2.20 -5.67 -4.90
C ALA A 68 -0.98 -6.41 -4.36
N GLY A 69 -0.76 -6.43 -3.04
CA GLY A 69 0.32 -7.20 -2.42
C GLY A 69 0.19 -8.70 -2.68
N LYS A 70 -1.02 -9.24 -2.56
CA LYS A 70 -1.30 -10.64 -2.89
C LYS A 70 -1.05 -10.93 -4.38
N ALA A 71 -1.53 -10.07 -5.28
CA ALA A 71 -1.32 -10.23 -6.71
C ALA A 71 0.18 -10.15 -7.08
N TYR A 72 0.92 -9.24 -6.47
CA TYR A 72 2.35 -9.07 -6.68
C TYR A 72 3.16 -10.29 -6.24
N LEU A 73 2.86 -10.87 -5.08
CA LEU A 73 3.51 -12.11 -4.61
C LEU A 73 3.19 -13.29 -5.54
N ALA A 74 1.93 -13.41 -5.99
CA ALA A 74 1.53 -14.46 -6.93
C ALA A 74 2.24 -14.35 -8.28
N ALA A 75 2.39 -13.13 -8.81
CA ALA A 75 3.13 -12.88 -10.05
C ALA A 75 4.64 -13.12 -9.85
N SER A 76 5.21 -12.67 -8.74
CA SER A 76 6.63 -12.88 -8.45
C SER A 76 6.99 -14.36 -8.37
N ALA A 77 6.13 -15.17 -7.73
CA ALA A 77 6.27 -16.61 -7.64
C ALA A 77 6.15 -17.29 -9.02
N SER A 78 5.23 -16.84 -9.88
CA SER A 78 5.08 -17.41 -11.23
C SER A 78 6.30 -17.15 -12.11
N PHE A 79 6.95 -15.99 -11.98
CA PHE A 79 8.19 -15.67 -12.69
C PHE A 79 9.42 -16.40 -12.15
N SER A 80 9.53 -16.58 -10.83
CA SER A 80 10.67 -17.25 -10.20
C SER A 80 10.58 -18.78 -10.23
N GLY A 81 9.41 -19.34 -10.58
CA GLY A 81 9.14 -20.78 -10.49
C GLY A 81 8.92 -21.27 -9.06
N GLU A 82 8.80 -20.35 -8.09
CA GLU A 82 8.47 -20.66 -6.70
C GLU A 82 6.95 -20.92 -6.54
N LYS A 83 6.58 -21.62 -5.46
CA LYS A 83 5.16 -21.76 -5.11
C LYS A 83 4.66 -20.45 -4.53
N SER A 84 3.55 -19.95 -5.09
CA SER A 84 2.85 -18.80 -4.52
C SER A 84 2.46 -19.08 -3.06
N GLU A 85 2.78 -18.15 -2.16
CA GLU A 85 2.29 -18.20 -0.79
C GLU A 85 0.77 -18.01 -0.78
N ASN A 86 0.06 -18.93 -0.12
CA ASN A 86 -1.38 -18.82 0.03
C ASN A 86 -1.73 -17.78 1.11
N THR A 87 -1.76 -16.52 0.69
CA THR A 87 -2.16 -15.39 1.54
C THR A 87 -3.69 -15.27 1.54
N ALA A 88 -4.25 -15.16 2.74
CA ALA A 88 -5.69 -15.02 2.94
C ALA A 88 -6.21 -13.71 2.34
N ASP A 89 -7.46 -13.72 1.87
CA ASP A 89 -8.13 -12.50 1.44
C ASP A 89 -8.42 -11.60 2.64
N LEU A 90 -8.26 -10.29 2.44
CA LEU A 90 -8.60 -9.30 3.44
C LEU A 90 -10.12 -9.39 3.72
N PRO A 91 -10.56 -9.50 4.98
CA PRO A 91 -11.99 -9.49 5.31
C PRO A 91 -12.68 -8.23 4.79
N ALA A 92 -13.99 -8.29 4.58
CA ALA A 92 -14.80 -7.13 4.20
C ALA A 92 -14.71 -6.00 5.25
N ASP A 93 -14.92 -4.74 4.84
CA ASP A 93 -14.69 -3.57 5.70
C ASP A 93 -15.59 -3.56 6.94
N ASP A 94 -16.83 -4.05 6.82
CA ASP A 94 -17.78 -4.22 7.93
C ASP A 94 -17.28 -5.26 8.95
N VAL A 95 -16.69 -6.36 8.45
CA VAL A 95 -16.05 -7.37 9.31
C VAL A 95 -14.81 -6.79 9.98
N LEU A 96 -13.99 -6.05 9.26
CA LEU A 96 -12.80 -5.38 9.81
C LEU A 96 -13.19 -4.39 10.93
N GLN A 97 -14.21 -3.56 10.70
CA GLN A 97 -14.74 -2.63 11.70
C GLN A 97 -15.32 -3.34 12.93
N ALA A 98 -15.87 -4.55 12.77
CA ALA A 98 -16.40 -5.32 13.89
C ALA A 98 -15.32 -6.01 14.74
N ILE A 99 -14.20 -6.42 14.12
CA ILE A 99 -13.15 -7.17 14.82
C ILE A 99 -12.02 -6.27 15.33
N LEU A 100 -11.78 -5.11 14.72
CA LEU A 100 -10.71 -4.19 15.10
C LEU A 100 -11.20 -3.10 16.03
N SER A 101 -10.44 -2.84 17.08
CA SER A 101 -10.56 -1.61 17.85
C SER A 101 -9.98 -0.42 17.07
N GLY A 102 -10.39 0.80 17.45
CA GLY A 102 -9.85 2.00 16.81
C GLY A 102 -8.33 2.14 16.97
N ALA A 103 -7.77 1.67 18.09
CA ALA A 103 -6.31 1.63 18.29
C ALA A 103 -5.63 0.70 17.28
N GLU A 104 -6.18 -0.48 17.03
CA GLU A 104 -5.63 -1.43 16.05
C GLU A 104 -5.70 -0.86 14.63
N ILE A 105 -6.76 -0.11 14.28
CA ILE A 105 -6.84 0.57 12.97
C ILE A 105 -5.76 1.64 12.84
N VAL A 106 -5.48 2.39 13.90
CA VAL A 106 -4.39 3.37 13.92
C VAL A 106 -3.02 2.70 13.83
N GLU A 107 -2.83 1.52 14.42
CA GLU A 107 -1.59 0.76 14.24
C GLU A 107 -1.39 0.31 12.78
N ILE A 108 -2.47 -0.14 12.12
CA ILE A 108 -2.45 -0.51 10.70
C ILE A 108 -2.03 0.67 9.81
N TRP A 109 -2.35 1.91 10.19
CA TRP A 109 -1.91 3.09 9.44
C TRP A 109 -0.39 3.15 9.28
N GLY A 110 0.40 2.72 10.27
CA GLY A 110 1.85 2.68 10.16
C GLY A 110 2.32 1.79 9.01
N ASP A 111 1.74 0.59 8.89
CA ASP A 111 2.04 -0.35 7.81
C ASP A 111 1.57 0.18 6.45
N VAL A 112 0.38 0.77 6.41
CA VAL A 112 -0.18 1.40 5.20
C VAL A 112 0.73 2.53 4.72
N ALA A 113 1.13 3.43 5.61
CA ALA A 113 2.02 4.55 5.27
C ALA A 113 3.39 4.07 4.77
N MET A 114 3.94 3.00 5.36
CA MET A 114 5.17 2.37 4.87
C MET A 114 4.97 1.77 3.47
N ALA A 115 3.85 1.09 3.20
CA ALA A 115 3.56 0.50 1.89
C ALA A 115 3.41 1.57 0.81
N LEU A 116 2.73 2.68 1.12
CA LEU A 116 2.62 3.84 0.23
C LEU A 116 3.99 4.40 -0.11
N ARG A 117 4.85 4.62 0.90
CA ARG A 117 6.22 5.09 0.70
C ARG A 117 7.07 4.12 -0.12
N GLY A 118 6.91 2.82 0.10
CA GLY A 118 7.60 1.77 -0.64
C GLY A 118 7.30 1.82 -2.14
N GLY A 119 6.03 2.00 -2.52
CA GLY A 119 5.66 2.15 -3.93
C GLY A 119 6.12 3.45 -4.56
N SER A 120 6.07 4.59 -3.86
CA SER A 120 6.58 5.87 -4.39
C SER A 120 8.07 5.82 -4.71
N SER A 121 8.84 4.97 -4.03
CA SER A 121 10.26 4.76 -4.36
C SER A 121 10.47 3.98 -5.66
N ARG A 122 9.48 3.21 -6.14
CA ARG A 122 9.54 2.52 -7.43
C ARG A 122 9.50 3.51 -8.59
N ASP A 123 8.65 4.52 -8.54
CA ASP A 123 8.56 5.53 -9.63
C ASP A 123 9.89 6.28 -9.84
N VAL A 124 10.69 6.42 -8.77
CA VAL A 124 12.04 7.00 -8.83
C VAL A 124 13.06 6.04 -9.47
N GLU A 125 12.92 4.73 -9.30
CA GLU A 125 13.83 3.71 -9.87
C GLU A 125 13.59 3.48 -11.38
N VAL A 126 12.39 3.77 -11.92
CA VAL A 126 12.04 3.58 -13.34
C VAL A 126 12.00 4.87 -14.16
N ALA A 127 12.07 6.05 -13.54
CA ALA A 127 12.18 7.29 -14.30
C ALA A 127 13.49 7.26 -15.12
N PRO A 128 13.44 7.39 -16.46
CA PRO A 128 14.66 7.58 -17.24
C PRO A 128 15.35 8.84 -16.70
N ASP A 129 16.62 8.70 -16.36
CA ASP A 129 17.47 9.79 -15.88
C ASP A 129 17.58 10.83 -17.01
N ASN A 130 16.60 11.75 -17.08
CA ASN A 130 16.52 12.81 -18.08
C ASN A 130 17.56 13.92 -17.81
N ASN A 131 18.66 13.59 -17.14
CA ASN A 131 19.83 14.43 -17.11
C ASN A 131 20.41 14.54 -18.52
N GLN A 132 20.24 15.72 -19.12
CA GLN A 132 20.89 16.16 -20.37
C GLN A 132 22.43 16.05 -20.37
N LYS A 133 23.06 15.54 -19.31
CA LYS A 133 24.52 15.37 -19.20
C LYS A 133 25.07 14.03 -19.72
N ASN A 134 24.23 13.05 -20.05
CA ASN A 134 24.73 11.77 -20.59
C ASN A 134 24.87 11.74 -22.13
N GLY A 135 24.65 12.88 -22.81
CA GLY A 135 24.77 13.00 -24.26
C GLY A 135 26.19 13.31 -24.79
N GLU A 136 27.19 13.54 -23.94
CA GLU A 136 28.52 14.01 -24.38
C GLU A 136 29.68 13.00 -24.20
N THR A 137 29.40 11.74 -23.91
CA THR A 137 30.44 10.67 -23.95
C THR A 137 29.99 9.49 -24.78
N ALA A 138 29.73 9.75 -26.06
CA ALA A 138 29.81 8.76 -27.12
C ALA A 138 30.43 9.44 -28.36
N MET A 139 31.75 9.64 -28.30
CA MET A 139 32.59 9.70 -29.50
C MET A 139 33.18 8.31 -29.73
#